data_AF-A0A9D5KCN2-F1
#
_entry.id   AF-A0A9D5KCN2-F1
#
_cell.length_a   1.000
_cell.length_b   1.000
_cell.length_c   1.000
_cell.angle_alpha   90.00
_cell.angle_beta   90.00
_cell.angle_gamma   90.00
#
_symmetry.space_group_name_H-M   'P 1'
#
loop_
_entity.id
_entity.type
_entity.pdbx_description
1 polymer ?
#
loop_
_entity_poly.entity_id
_entity_poly.type
_entity_poly.pdbx_seq_one_letter_code
_entity_poly.pdbx_strand_id
1 'polypeptide(L)' 'MDKMKLDLIRQAVRAHKKIYPCGTKSTLGECFTFEKDKVLFWFDTEDRSTHLVMQRLAQPA' A
#
# COMPACT_ATOMS: atom_id res chain seq x y z
N MET A 1 10.00 -6.39 -6.89
CA MET A 1 8.76 -5.67 -6.52
C MET A 1 8.40 -4.77 -7.71
N ASP A 2 7.15 -4.78 -8.17
CA ASP A 2 6.76 -4.11 -9.41
C ASP A 2 6.63 -2.59 -9.24
N LYS A 3 6.75 -1.84 -10.36
CA LYS A 3 6.73 -0.37 -10.38
C LYS A 3 5.50 0.22 -9.66
N MET A 4 4.32 -0.31 -9.94
CA MET A 4 3.06 0.09 -9.30
C MET A 4 3.11 -0.03 -7.76
N LYS A 5 3.61 -1.15 -7.23
CA LYS A 5 3.74 -1.36 -5.78
C LYS A 5 4.72 -0.37 -5.16
N LEU A 6 5.83 -0.10 -5.84
CA LEU A 6 6.82 0.89 -5.39
C LEU A 6 6.22 2.30 -5.37
N ASP A 7 5.37 2.66 -6.33
CA ASP A 7 4.75 3.97 -6.38
C ASP A 7 3.72 4.17 -5.26
N LEU A 8 2.94 3.13 -4.92
CA LEU A 8 2.05 3.14 -3.74
C LEU A 8 2.82 3.24 -2.43
N ILE A 9 3.93 2.51 -2.28
CA ILE A 9 4.81 2.63 -1.10
C ILE A 9 5.38 4.04 -0.99
N ARG A 10 5.87 4.62 -2.09
CA ARG A 10 6.38 6.00 -2.09
C ARG A 10 5.30 7.01 -1.73
N GLN A 11 4.07 6.80 -2.18
CA GLN A 11 2.93 7.64 -1.79
C GLN A 11 2.68 7.58 -0.28
N ALA A 12 2.66 6.38 0.30
CA ALA A 12 2.48 6.19 1.73
C ALA A 12 3.62 6.84 2.55
N VAL A 13 4.88 6.65 2.13
CA VAL A 13 6.05 7.28 2.77
C VAL A 13 5.99 8.81 2.69
N ARG A 14 5.59 9.38 1.55
CA ARG A 14 5.44 10.84 1.43
C ARG A 14 4.38 11.41 2.36
N ALA A 15 3.29 10.67 2.60
CA ALA A 15 2.20 11.12 3.45
C ALA A 15 2.51 10.96 4.96
N HIS A 16 3.13 9.85 5.37
CA HIS A 16 3.26 9.49 6.79
C HIS A 16 4.71 9.42 7.33
N LYS A 17 5.71 9.69 6.49
CA LYS A 17 7.16 9.63 6.78
C LYS A 17 7.69 8.23 7.10
N LYS A 18 7.11 7.55 8.09
CA LYS A 18 7.43 6.16 8.49
C LYS A 18 6.19 5.28 8.30
N ILE A 19 6.40 4.14 7.67
CA ILE A 19 5.36 3.14 7.45
C ILE A 19 5.88 1.76 7.83
N TYR A 20 4.99 0.91 8.30
CA TYR A 20 5.28 -0.44 8.77
C TYR A 20 4.34 -1.45 8.09
N PRO A 21 4.74 -2.74 8.00
CA PRO A 21 3.83 -3.80 7.61
C PRO A 21 2.59 -3.81 8.52
N CYS A 22 1.40 -3.98 7.93
CA CYS A 22 0.16 -3.95 8.69
C CYS A 22 -0.15 -5.31 9.34
N GLY A 23 -0.67 -5.28 10.57
CA GLY A 23 -1.17 -6.47 11.26
C GLY A 23 -0.10 -7.53 11.52
N THR A 24 -0.33 -8.78 11.09
CA THR A 24 0.59 -9.91 11.31
C THR A 24 1.64 -10.09 10.21
N LYS A 25 1.74 -9.15 9.26
CA LYS A 25 2.67 -9.24 8.13
C LYS A 25 4.08 -8.81 8.53
N SER A 26 5.09 -9.40 7.89
CA SER A 26 6.50 -9.11 8.20
C SER A 26 7.13 -8.15 7.19
N THR A 27 6.52 -8.00 6.01
CA THR A 27 7.05 -7.16 4.93
C THR A 27 5.96 -6.30 4.30
N LEU A 28 6.33 -5.10 3.81
CA LEU A 28 5.41 -4.23 3.06
C LEU A 28 4.87 -4.92 1.79
N GLY A 29 5.66 -5.85 1.21
CA GLY A 29 5.27 -6.61 0.02
C GLY A 29 4.06 -7.53 0.23
N GLU A 30 3.79 -7.93 1.47
CA GLU A 30 2.65 -8.77 1.86
C GLU A 30 1.38 -7.95 2.14
N CYS A 31 1.50 -6.62 2.22
CA CYS A 31 0.41 -5.72 2.63
C CYS A 31 -0.41 -5.20 1.43
N PHE A 32 -0.36 -5.91 0.30
CA PHE A 32 -1.11 -5.57 -0.90
C PHE A 32 -2.32 -6.47 -1.07
N THR A 33 -3.48 -5.87 -1.36
CA THR A 33 -4.70 -6.57 -1.77
C THR A 33 -5.02 -6.19 -3.20
N PHE A 34 -5.29 -7.20 -4.03
CA PHE A 34 -5.68 -7.02 -5.42
C PHE A 34 -7.18 -7.25 -5.54
N GLU A 35 -7.92 -6.22 -5.91
CA GLU A 35 -9.32 -6.30 -6.29
C GLU A 35 -9.44 -6.05 -7.80
N LYS A 36 -10.55 -6.52 -8.41
CA LYS A 36 -10.72 -6.63 -9.87
C LYS A 36 -10.23 -5.41 -10.67
N ASP A 37 -10.47 -4.19 -10.19
CA ASP A 37 -10.09 -2.95 -10.86
C ASP A 37 -9.21 -2.04 -10.01
N LYS A 38 -8.65 -2.51 -8.88
CA LYS A 38 -7.83 -1.68 -8.00
C LYS A 38 -6.81 -2.48 -7.20
N VAL A 39 -5.73 -1.81 -6.85
CA VAL A 39 -4.72 -2.34 -5.94
C VAL A 39 -4.71 -1.48 -4.69
N LEU A 40 -4.85 -2.16 -3.57
CA LEU A 40 -4.88 -1.59 -2.23
C LEU A 40 -3.53 -1.89 -1.56
N PHE A 41 -2.95 -0.89 -0.90
CA PHE A 41 -1.77 -1.05 -0.08
C PHE A 41 -2.07 -0.56 1.33
N TRP A 42 -2.02 -1.49 2.26
CA TRP A 42 -2.27 -1.28 3.68
C TRP A 42 -0.93 -1.10 4.41
N PHE A 43 -0.88 -0.19 5.38
CA PHE A 43 0.32 0.02 6.17
C PHE A 43 -0.02 0.61 7.53
N ASP A 44 0.78 0.29 8.53
CA ASP A 44 0.67 0.90 9.86
C ASP A 44 1.63 2.10 9.96
N THR A 45 1.32 3.04 10.84
CA THR A 45 2.17 4.20 11.13
C THR A 45 2.61 4.23 12.59
N GLU A 46 3.49 5.19 12.95
CA GLU A 46 4.13 5.24 14.28
C GLU A 46 3.11 5.39 15.44
N ASP A 47 1.94 5.94 15.17
CA ASP A 47 0.83 6.07 16.12
C ASP A 47 -0.02 4.78 16.27
N ARG A 48 0.40 3.68 15.64
CA ARG A 48 -0.30 2.37 15.59
C ARG A 48 -1.66 2.41 14.89
N SER A 49 -1.91 3.41 14.06
CA SER A 49 -3.06 3.43 13.16
C SER A 49 -2.74 2.75 11.83
N THR A 50 -3.76 2.09 11.27
CA THR A 50 -3.70 1.45 9.94
C THR A 50 -4.28 2.38 8.88
N HIS A 51 -3.52 2.59 7.81
CA HIS A 51 -3.90 3.41 6.66
C HIS A 51 -3.91 2.59 5.38
N LEU A 52 -4.54 3.16 4.36
CA LEU A 52 -4.70 2.57 3.04
C LEU A 52 -4.39 3.62 1.98
N VAL A 53 -3.60 3.24 0.97
CA VAL A 53 -3.58 3.94 -0.33
C VAL A 53 -4.04 2.97 -1.41
N MET A 54 -4.70 3.50 -2.44
CA MET A 54 -5.23 2.69 -3.53
C MET A 54 -4.95 3.32 -4.89
N GLN A 55 -4.80 2.47 -5.90
CA GLN A 55 -4.73 2.86 -7.29
C GLN A 55 -5.72 2.03 -8.09
N ARG A 56 -6.53 2.71 -8.91
CA ARG A 56 -7.39 2.04 -9.89
C ARG A 56 -6.54 1.53 -11.05
N LEU A 57 -6.70 0.27 -11.40
CA LEU A 57 -6.15 -0.30 -12.62
C LEU A 57 -7.01 0.21 -13.78
N ALA A 58 -6.39 0.89 -14.74
CA ALA A 58 -7.11 1.35 -15.92
C ALA A 58 -7.76 0.14 -16.60
N GLN A 59 -9.09 0.15 -16.76
CA GLN A 59 -9.73 -0.78 -17.67
C GLN A 59 -9.33 -0.36 -19.09
N PRO A 60 -8.90 -1.30 -19.96
CA PRO A 60 -8.80 -0.98 -21.38
C PRO A 60 -10.19 -0.54 -21.85
N ALA A 61 -10.24 0.62 -22.52
CA ALA A 61 -11.45 1.18 -23.11
C ALA A 61 -11.99 0.29 -24.23
#